data_AF-A0A351X8Y1-F1
#
_entry.id   AF-A0A351X8Y1-F1
#
_cell.length_a   1.000
_cell.length_b   1.000
_cell.length_c   1.000
_cell.angle_alpha   90.00
_cell.angle_beta   90.00
_cell.angle_gamma   90.00
#
_symmetry.space_group_name_H-M   'P 1'
#
loop_
_entity.id
_entity.type
_entity.pdbx_description
1 polymer ?
#
loop_
_entity_poly.entity_id
_entity_poly.type
_entity_poly.pdbx_seq_one_letter_code
_entity_poly.pdbx_strand_id
1 'polypeptide(L)' 'MDRLIREISEENEKKILSPNATLSVNTRGRLKDEKECDIRTCFQRDRDRIIHSQSFRRLKHKTQV' A
#
# COMPACT_ATOMS: atom_id res chain seq x y z
N MET A 1 13.70 16.17 14.03
CA MET A 1 12.81 15.89 12.87
C MET A 1 11.85 14.83 13.34
N ASP A 2 10.55 15.14 13.30
CA ASP A 2 9.53 14.13 13.60
C ASP A 2 9.46 13.13 12.46
N ARG A 3 9.48 11.84 12.81
CA ARG A 3 9.32 10.75 11.84
C ARG A 3 7.89 10.74 11.32
N LEU A 4 7.74 10.51 10.02
CA LEU A 4 6.43 10.39 9.40
C LEU A 4 5.76 9.06 9.81
N ILE A 5 4.42 9.04 9.86
CA ILE A 5 3.65 7.84 10.22
C ILE A 5 3.92 6.68 9.25
N ARG A 6 4.10 7.01 7.97
CA ARG A 6 4.50 6.03 6.95
C ARG A 6 5.84 5.37 7.31
N GLU A 7 6.86 6.14 7.65
CA GLU A 7 8.21 5.65 7.97
C GLU A 7 8.19 4.71 9.18
N ILE A 8 7.38 5.05 10.19
CA ILE A 8 7.16 4.19 11.37
C ILE A 8 6.55 2.85 10.95
N SER A 9 5.56 2.88 10.06
CA SER A 9 4.92 1.66 9.55
C SER A 9 5.90 0.80 8.75
N GLU A 10 6.69 1.42 7.88
CA GLU A 10 7.74 0.78 7.08
C GLU A 10 8.86 0.15 7.94
N GLU A 11 9.25 0.80 9.05
CA GLU A 11 10.17 0.21 10.03
C GLU A 11 9.56 -0.98 10.77
N ASN A 12 8.27 -0.91 11.10
CA ASN A 12 7.56 -2.01 11.76
C ASN A 12 7.46 -3.23 10.83
N GLU A 13 7.22 -3.01 9.53
CA GLU A 13 7.24 -4.09 8.52
C GLU A 13 8.56 -4.86 8.56
N LYS A 14 9.71 -4.16 8.61
CA LYS A 14 11.05 -4.79 8.69
C LYS A 14 11.26 -5.64 9.94
N LYS A 15 10.63 -5.26 11.06
CA LYS A 15 10.81 -5.92 12.36
C LYS A 15 9.89 -7.12 12.53
N ILE A 16 8.68 -7.04 12.00
CA ILE A 16 7.59 -7.97 12.33
C ILE A 16 7.34 -8.99 11.20
N LEU A 17 7.55 -8.60 9.94
CA LEU A 17 7.28 -9.50 8.83
C LEU A 17 8.37 -10.57 8.70
N SER A 18 7.97 -11.70 8.09
CA SER A 18 8.90 -12.78 7.76
C SER A 18 10.09 -12.27 6.93
N PRO A 19 11.29 -12.88 7.06
CA PRO A 19 12.44 -12.54 6.20
C PRO A 19 12.16 -12.64 4.70
N ASN A 20 11.19 -13.48 4.31
CA ASN A 20 10.78 -13.67 2.91
C ASN A 20 9.61 -12.77 2.49
N ALA A 21 9.15 -11.87 3.36
CA ALA A 21 8.05 -10.97 3.06
C ALA A 21 8.49 -9.82 2.14
N THR A 22 7.55 -9.34 1.31
CA THR A 22 7.77 -8.11 0.52
C THR A 22 7.52 -6.89 1.39
N LEU A 23 8.53 -6.04 1.54
CA LEU A 23 8.46 -4.79 2.31
C LEU A 23 8.04 -3.64 1.41
N SER A 24 7.24 -2.71 1.94
CA SER A 24 6.80 -1.50 1.22
C SER A 24 7.98 -0.65 0.75
N VAL A 25 9.03 -0.54 1.57
CA VAL A 25 10.26 0.21 1.24
C VAL A 25 11.05 -0.35 0.06
N ASN A 26 10.85 -1.63 -0.27
CA ASN A 26 11.57 -2.31 -1.35
C ASN A 26 10.73 -2.35 -2.64
N THR A 27 9.66 -1.53 -2.71
CA THR A 27 8.86 -1.41 -3.92
C THR A 27 9.72 -0.97 -5.10
N ARG A 28 9.38 -1.45 -6.30
CA ARG A 28 9.99 -0.98 -7.56
C ARG A 28 9.46 0.40 -8.00
N GLY A 29 8.59 1.01 -7.20
CA GLY A 29 7.95 2.28 -7.52
C GLY A 29 6.75 2.11 -8.44
N ARG A 30 6.36 3.21 -9.09
CA ARG A 30 5.20 3.28 -10.00
C ARG A 30 5.67 3.64 -11.41
N LEU A 31 4.85 3.32 -12.41
CA LEU A 31 5.15 3.70 -13.80
C LEU A 31 5.23 5.22 -13.99
N LYS A 32 4.44 5.97 -13.21
CA LYS A 32 4.50 7.44 -13.15
C LYS A 32 4.99 7.83 -11.78
N ASP A 33 5.95 8.74 -11.73
CA ASP A 33 6.47 9.26 -10.48
C ASP A 33 5.36 9.99 -9.72
N GLU A 34 5.26 9.67 -8.43
CA GLU A 34 4.30 10.27 -7.52
C GLU A 34 5.01 10.56 -6.20
N LYS A 35 4.70 11.69 -5.58
CA LYS A 35 5.19 11.99 -4.23
C LYS A 35 4.66 10.95 -3.24
N GLU A 36 5.54 10.51 -2.34
CA GLU A 36 5.19 9.62 -1.25
C GLU A 36 4.18 10.28 -0.30
N CYS A 37 3.38 9.47 0.40
CA CYS A 37 2.40 9.97 1.36
C CYS A 37 3.02 9.97 2.74
N ASP A 38 2.73 10.98 3.55
CA ASP A 38 3.28 11.09 4.91
C ASP A 38 2.71 10.03 5.86
N ILE A 39 1.54 9.47 5.53
CA ILE A 39 0.79 8.58 6.43
C ILE A 39 0.77 7.14 5.93
N ARG A 40 0.55 6.94 4.63
CA ARG A 40 0.27 5.61 4.06
C ARG A 40 1.45 5.06 3.28
N THR A 41 1.79 3.80 3.51
CA THR A 41 2.78 3.07 2.71
C THR A 41 2.32 2.91 1.25
N CYS A 42 3.24 2.57 0.35
CA CYS A 42 2.91 2.42 -1.07
C CYS A 42 1.79 1.41 -1.31
N PHE A 43 1.82 0.28 -0.60
CA PHE A 43 0.81 -0.78 -0.72
C PHE A 43 -0.52 -0.44 -0.03
N GLN A 44 -0.49 0.33 1.07
CA GLN A 44 -1.72 0.86 1.66
C GLN A 44 -2.43 1.82 0.70
N ARG A 45 -1.69 2.67 0.00
CA ARG A 45 -2.26 3.55 -1.04
C ARG A 45 -2.87 2.75 -2.20
N ASP A 46 -2.24 1.65 -2.62
CA ASP A 46 -2.75 0.78 -3.67
C ASP A 46 -4.06 0.12 -3.28
N ARG A 47 -4.13 -0.40 -2.05
CA ARG A 47 -5.35 -0.95 -1.48
C ARG A 47 -6.49 0.06 -1.54
N ASP A 48 -6.27 1.29 -1.09
CA ASP A 48 -7.31 2.33 -1.09
C ASP A 48 -7.79 2.64 -2.52
N ARG A 49 -6.87 2.73 -3.49
CA ARG A 49 -7.21 2.95 -4.91
C ARG A 49 -8.09 1.84 -5.47
N ILE A 50 -7.74 0.58 -5.18
CA ILE A 50 -8.51 -0.58 -5.64
C ILE A 50 -9.90 -0.57 -5.02
N ILE A 51 -10.01 -0.40 -3.70
CA ILE A 51 -11.27 -0.40 -2.95
C ILE A 51 -12.23 0.67 -3.47
N HIS A 52 -11.73 1.87 -3.82
CA HIS A 52 -12.57 2.97 -4.30
C HIS A 52 -12.81 2.97 -5.82
N SER A 53 -12.19 2.07 -6.57
CA SER A 53 -12.37 1.98 -8.02
C SER A 53 -13.82 1.63 -8.42
N GLN A 54 -14.25 2.08 -9.60
CA GLN A 54 -15.56 1.71 -10.14
C GLN A 54 -15.66 0.20 -10.39
N SER A 55 -14.58 -0.40 -10.92
CA SER A 55 -14.52 -1.83 -11.22
C SER A 55 -14.74 -2.68 -9.98
N PHE A 56 -14.08 -2.34 -8.86
CA PHE A 56 -14.27 -3.05 -7.59
C PHE A 56 -15.69 -2.89 -7.05
N ARG A 57 -16.27 -1.68 -7.09
CA ARG A 57 -17.67 -1.44 -6.68
C ARG A 57 -18.69 -2.25 -7.48
N ARG A 58 -18.47 -2.44 -8.79
CA ARG A 58 -19.34 -3.26 -9.64
C ARG A 58 -19.34 -4.74 -9.25
N LEU A 59 -18.31 -5.25 -8.56
CA LEU A 59 -18.28 -6.63 -8.09
C LEU A 59 -19.41 -6.94 -7.11
N LYS A 60 -19.92 -5.95 -6.36
CA LYS A 60 -21.12 -6.09 -5.51
C LYS A 60 -22.34 -6.61 -6.29
N HIS A 61 -22.40 -6.35 -7.60
CA HIS A 61 -23.50 -6.73 -8.47
C HIS A 61 -23.14 -7.91 -9.39
N LYS A 62 -22.06 -8.65 -9.09
CA LYS A 62 -21.63 -9.85 -9.82
C LYS A 62 -21.55 -11.03 -8.87
N THR A 63 -21.94 -12.21 -9.35
CA THR A 63 -21.78 -13.46 -8.61
C THR A 63 -20.48 -14.15 -9.02
N GLN A 64 -19.85 -14.84 -8.07
CA GLN A 64 -18.77 -15.78 -8.35
C GLN A 64 -19.40 -17.16 -8.59
N VAL A 65 -18.91 -17.87 -9.62
CA VAL A 65 -19.28 -19.27 -9.92
C VAL A 65 -18.32 -20.20 -9.20
#